data_AF-A0A505HEX2-F1
#
_entry.id   AF-A0A505HEX2-F1
#
_cell.length_a   1.000
_cell.length_b   1.000
_cell.length_c   1.000
_cell.angle_alpha   90.00
_cell.angle_beta   90.00
_cell.angle_gamma   90.00
#
_symmetry.space_group_name_H-M   'P 1'
#
loop_
_entity.id
_entity.type
_entity.pdbx_description
1 polymer ?
#
loop_
_entity_poly.entity_id
_entity_poly.type
_entity_poly.pdbx_seq_one_letter_code
_entity_poly.pdbx_strand_id
1 'polypeptide(L)'
;MSLTPPTPKPARQPSLFSTEAADPVLADLAGLLAGPGEVGRMGGTARISVVVDAAWRVHVLVAELGARGVPASWEPTEDGRHRVRTAYTSMLAPLARAWLRGAVKRPPARFHLDGRRLRLWAAAAGTAEPAGFRLRLGPADEPCWPVVRAALAAVGLPAAFVEPDEGGPAFRVGGRRMSRLAELVGERPVTAPAAEWPGAPG
;
A
#
# COMPACT_ATOMS: atom_id res chain seq x y z
N MET A 1 16.61 -64.29 -17.83
CA MET A 1 15.53 -63.71 -17.01
C MET A 1 16.07 -62.41 -16.43
N SER A 2 15.84 -61.29 -17.11
CA SER A 2 16.42 -59.99 -16.74
C SER A 2 15.56 -59.29 -15.70
N LEU A 3 16.21 -58.78 -14.66
CA LEU A 3 15.64 -57.98 -13.57
C LEU A 3 15.50 -56.53 -14.01
N THR A 4 14.37 -55.89 -13.69
CA THR A 4 14.21 -54.43 -13.78
C THR A 4 13.72 -53.91 -12.43
N PRO A 5 14.46 -53.01 -11.75
CA PRO A 5 14.00 -52.39 -10.50
C PRO A 5 13.04 -51.22 -10.79
N PRO A 6 12.13 -50.88 -9.86
CA PRO A 6 11.19 -49.78 -10.06
C PRO A 6 11.86 -48.41 -9.90
N THR A 7 11.52 -47.49 -10.79
CA THR A 7 11.96 -46.09 -10.81
C THR A 7 11.32 -45.30 -9.67
N PRO A 8 12.08 -44.55 -8.83
CA PRO A 8 11.49 -43.70 -7.81
C PRO A 8 10.85 -42.46 -8.45
N LYS A 9 9.60 -42.20 -8.04
CA LYS A 9 8.82 -41.00 -8.41
C LYS A 9 9.55 -39.75 -7.90
N PRO A 10 9.68 -38.67 -8.69
CA PRO A 10 10.29 -37.44 -8.19
C PRO A 10 9.44 -36.89 -7.05
N ALA A 11 10.05 -36.76 -5.87
CA ALA A 11 9.46 -36.08 -4.74
C ALA A 11 9.21 -34.62 -5.15
N ARG A 12 7.93 -34.21 -5.13
CA ARG A 12 7.52 -32.83 -5.32
C ARG A 12 8.13 -32.02 -4.17
N GLN A 13 9.23 -31.32 -4.42
CA GLN A 13 9.80 -30.38 -3.48
C GLN A 13 8.74 -29.32 -3.16
N PRO A 14 8.28 -29.20 -1.91
CA PRO A 14 7.45 -28.07 -1.53
C PRO A 14 8.33 -26.82 -1.60
N SER A 15 7.90 -25.84 -2.40
CA SER A 15 8.49 -24.52 -2.45
C SER A 15 8.36 -23.88 -1.06
N LEU A 16 9.48 -23.71 -0.36
CA LEU A 16 9.56 -23.17 1.01
C LEU A 16 9.52 -21.63 1.05
N PHE A 17 8.93 -20.97 0.05
CA PHE A 17 8.56 -19.56 0.18
C PHE A 17 7.15 -19.45 0.76
N SER A 18 6.93 -20.10 1.91
CA SER A 18 5.95 -19.59 2.86
C SER A 18 6.48 -18.24 3.31
N THR A 19 5.88 -17.17 2.80
CA THR A 19 5.98 -15.83 3.36
C THR A 19 5.48 -15.92 4.80
N GLU A 20 6.40 -16.18 5.72
CA GLU A 20 6.17 -16.02 7.15
C GLU A 20 5.69 -14.57 7.32
N ALA A 21 4.44 -14.41 7.74
CA ALA A 21 3.81 -13.11 7.84
C ALA A 21 4.44 -12.35 9.02
N ALA A 22 5.63 -11.77 8.82
CA ALA A 22 6.32 -10.95 9.80
C ALA A 22 5.37 -9.89 10.36
N ASP A 23 5.36 -9.66 11.68
CA ASP A 23 4.39 -8.76 12.30
C ASP A 23 4.35 -7.38 11.61
N PRO A 24 3.16 -6.74 11.50
CA PRO A 24 3.05 -5.39 10.97
C PRO A 24 3.97 -4.41 11.71
N VAL A 25 4.76 -3.62 10.97
CA VAL A 25 5.69 -2.65 11.55
C VAL A 25 5.34 -1.22 11.16
N LEU A 26 5.75 -0.25 11.99
CA LEU A 26 5.55 1.18 11.72
C LEU A 26 6.14 1.64 10.37
N ALA A 27 7.24 1.01 9.94
CA ALA A 27 7.88 1.33 8.66
C ALA A 27 6.98 1.03 7.44
N ASP A 28 5.98 0.15 7.58
CA ASP A 28 5.02 -0.14 6.50
C ASP A 28 4.15 1.07 6.18
N LEU A 29 3.95 1.98 7.14
CA LEU A 29 3.14 3.20 6.96
C LEU A 29 3.74 4.12 5.89
N ALA A 30 4.98 3.88 5.45
CA ALA A 30 5.54 4.44 4.24
C ALA A 30 4.68 4.18 2.99
N GLY A 31 3.88 3.12 2.97
CA GLY A 31 2.89 2.86 1.92
C GLY A 31 1.82 3.94 1.81
N LEU A 32 1.33 4.46 2.95
CA LEU A 32 0.40 5.59 2.97
C LEU A 32 1.07 6.85 2.40
N LEU A 33 2.33 7.08 2.74
CA LEU A 33 3.10 8.25 2.30
C LEU A 33 3.53 8.17 0.82
N ALA A 34 3.66 6.98 0.25
CA ALA A 34 3.83 6.80 -1.19
C ALA A 34 2.57 7.19 -1.96
N GLY A 35 1.40 7.03 -1.33
CA GLY A 35 0.10 7.49 -1.81
C GLY A 35 -0.29 8.87 -1.27
N PRO A 36 -1.58 9.09 -0.98
CA PRO A 36 -2.11 10.40 -0.57
C PRO A 36 -2.00 10.66 0.94
N GLY A 37 -1.27 9.83 1.68
CA GLY A 37 -1.04 10.02 3.10
C GLY A 37 -0.06 11.17 3.34
N GLU A 38 -0.37 11.96 4.36
CA GLU A 38 0.41 13.08 4.83
C GLU A 38 1.07 12.76 6.17
N VAL A 39 2.23 13.34 6.43
CA VAL A 39 2.91 13.24 7.71
C VAL A 39 3.25 14.63 8.24
N GLY A 40 2.79 14.92 9.46
CA GLY A 40 3.05 16.18 10.16
C GLY A 40 3.94 15.95 11.38
N ARG A 41 4.82 16.90 11.69
CA ARG A 41 5.69 16.86 12.88
C ARG A 41 5.31 17.96 13.87
N MET A 42 5.40 17.65 15.16
CA MET A 42 5.23 18.61 16.24
C MET A 42 6.23 18.28 17.36
N GLY A 43 7.25 19.12 17.51
CA GLY A 43 8.37 18.83 18.42
C GLY A 43 9.02 17.47 18.13
N GLY A 44 9.06 16.60 19.15
CA GLY A 44 9.62 15.25 19.07
C GLY A 44 8.68 14.19 18.50
N THR A 45 7.45 14.55 18.12
CA THR A 45 6.42 13.60 17.68
C THR A 45 6.03 13.82 16.21
N ALA A 46 5.32 12.84 15.65
CA ALA A 46 4.70 12.96 14.34
C ALA A 46 3.31 12.31 14.33
N ARG A 47 2.52 12.66 13.33
CA ARG A 47 1.24 12.03 13.01
C ARG A 47 1.16 11.71 11.53
N ILE A 48 0.40 10.68 11.18
CA ILE A 48 -0.03 10.43 9.80
C ILE A 48 -1.50 10.79 9.68
N SER A 49 -1.88 11.37 8.54
CA SER A 49 -3.27 11.60 8.17
C SER A 49 -3.52 11.24 6.72
N VAL A 50 -4.68 10.70 6.41
CA VAL A 50 -5.11 10.39 5.06
C VAL A 50 -6.59 10.69 4.90
N VAL A 51 -6.97 11.27 3.76
CA VAL A 51 -8.38 11.50 3.40
C VAL A 51 -8.83 10.41 2.43
N VAL A 52 -9.90 9.72 2.78
CA VAL A 52 -10.48 8.59 2.05
C VAL A 52 -11.93 8.86 1.69
N ASP A 53 -12.37 8.29 0.56
CA ASP A 53 -13.68 8.54 -0.05
C ASP A 53 -14.79 7.57 0.38
N ALA A 54 -14.45 6.51 1.11
CA ALA A 54 -15.42 5.51 1.52
C ALA A 54 -15.20 5.04 2.96
N ALA A 55 -16.29 4.80 3.69
CA ALA A 55 -16.27 4.35 5.08
C ALA A 55 -15.52 3.01 5.27
N TRP A 56 -15.60 2.09 4.31
CA TRP A 56 -14.87 0.81 4.41
C TRP A 56 -13.36 1.03 4.52
N ARG A 57 -12.80 2.05 3.86
CA ARG A 57 -11.38 2.40 3.95
C ARG A 57 -11.01 2.87 5.34
N VAL A 58 -11.91 3.62 6.01
CA VAL A 58 -11.71 4.03 7.41
C VAL A 58 -11.54 2.79 8.29
N HIS A 59 -12.42 1.81 8.18
CA HIS A 59 -12.33 0.58 8.96
C HIS A 59 -11.03 -0.19 8.72
N VAL A 60 -10.61 -0.34 7.45
CA VAL A 60 -9.36 -1.02 7.11
C VAL A 60 -8.16 -0.27 7.69
N LEU A 61 -8.10 1.06 7.52
CA LEU A 61 -6.97 1.87 7.98
C LEU A 61 -6.87 1.92 9.50
N VAL A 62 -7.99 2.00 10.22
CA VAL A 62 -8.01 1.96 11.68
C VAL A 62 -7.49 0.60 12.18
N ALA A 63 -7.91 -0.50 11.57
CA ALA A 63 -7.42 -1.84 11.92
C ALA A 63 -5.91 -1.99 11.64
N GLU A 64 -5.44 -1.53 10.47
CA GLU A 64 -4.03 -1.61 10.07
C GLU A 64 -3.12 -0.72 10.95
N LEU A 65 -3.59 0.46 11.37
CA LEU A 65 -2.87 1.33 12.30
C LEU A 65 -2.85 0.73 13.72
N GLY A 66 -3.97 0.17 14.18
CA GLY A 66 -4.09 -0.53 15.45
C GLY A 66 -3.17 -1.74 15.55
N ALA A 67 -3.06 -2.53 14.48
CA ALA A 67 -2.15 -3.68 14.40
C ALA A 67 -0.66 -3.30 14.54
N ARG A 68 -0.32 -2.01 14.36
CA ARG A 68 1.03 -1.45 14.54
C ARG A 68 1.19 -0.69 15.86
N GLY A 69 0.20 -0.80 16.76
CA GLY A 69 0.20 -0.14 18.05
C GLY A 69 -0.01 1.38 17.98
N VAL A 70 -0.57 1.90 16.87
CA VAL A 70 -0.84 3.33 16.69
C VAL A 70 -2.34 3.58 16.64
N PRO A 71 -2.95 4.10 17.73
CA PRO A 71 -4.37 4.45 17.72
C PRO A 71 -4.67 5.50 16.65
N ALA A 72 -5.79 5.30 15.96
CA ALA A 72 -6.29 6.19 14.93
C ALA A 72 -7.70 6.68 15.28
N SER A 73 -7.96 7.95 15.02
CA SER A 73 -9.29 8.55 15.03
C SER A 73 -9.70 8.90 13.60
N TRP A 74 -11.00 9.02 13.36
CA TRP A 74 -11.51 9.55 12.10
C TRP A 74 -12.50 10.69 12.34
N GLU A 75 -12.61 11.59 11.36
CA GLU A 75 -13.58 12.68 11.33
C GLU A 75 -14.10 12.86 9.88
N PRO A 76 -15.39 13.21 9.69
CA PRO A 76 -15.87 13.59 8.36
C PRO A 76 -15.20 14.90 7.90
N THR A 77 -15.03 15.05 6.60
CA THR A 77 -14.62 16.31 5.97
C THR A 77 -15.84 17.01 5.37
N GLU A 78 -15.73 18.32 5.11
CA GLU A 78 -16.84 19.15 4.60
C GLU A 78 -17.39 18.66 3.25
N ASP A 79 -16.56 18.00 2.45
CA ASP A 79 -16.88 17.44 1.14
C ASP A 79 -17.36 15.98 1.20
N GLY A 80 -17.78 15.49 2.37
CA GLY A 80 -18.36 14.17 2.55
C GLY A 80 -17.35 13.00 2.55
N ARG A 81 -16.05 13.30 2.47
CA ARG A 81 -14.97 12.30 2.65
C ARG A 81 -14.69 12.07 4.15
N HIS A 82 -13.72 11.22 4.44
CA HIS A 82 -13.33 10.89 5.80
C HIS A 82 -11.82 11.09 5.99
N ARG A 83 -11.43 11.83 7.02
CA ARG A 83 -10.03 11.97 7.41
C ARG A 83 -9.72 10.97 8.52
N VAL A 84 -8.84 10.03 8.24
CA VAL A 84 -8.24 9.14 9.25
C VAL A 84 -6.92 9.74 9.68
N ARG A 85 -6.67 9.83 10.99
CA ARG A 85 -5.42 10.34 11.53
C ARG A 85 -4.98 9.60 12.78
N THR A 86 -3.68 9.48 12.96
CA THR A 86 -3.10 9.01 14.21
C THR A 86 -3.06 10.15 15.24
N ALA A 87 -2.93 9.80 16.51
CA ALA A 87 -2.41 10.75 17.49
C ALA A 87 -0.97 11.18 17.13
N TYR A 88 -0.53 12.32 17.66
CA TYR A 88 0.89 12.65 17.64
C TYR A 88 1.64 11.71 18.58
N THR A 89 2.65 11.00 18.08
CA THR A 89 3.46 10.06 18.86
C THR A 89 4.93 10.14 18.45
N SER A 90 5.83 9.89 19.42
CA SER A 90 7.27 9.79 19.16
C SER A 90 7.62 8.57 18.31
N MET A 91 6.77 7.53 18.31
CA MET A 91 6.94 6.31 17.51
C MET A 91 7.00 6.59 16.01
N LEU A 92 6.29 7.61 15.53
CA LEU A 92 6.26 8.00 14.10
C LEU A 92 7.36 9.00 13.74
N ALA A 93 8.11 9.54 14.70
CA ALA A 93 9.14 10.54 14.44
C ALA A 93 10.26 10.03 13.51
N PRO A 94 10.75 8.79 13.61
CA PRO A 94 11.74 8.27 12.66
C PRO A 94 11.22 8.23 11.22
N LEU A 95 9.98 7.78 11.02
CA LEU A 95 9.35 7.74 9.71
C LEU A 95 9.19 9.16 9.13
N ALA A 96 8.70 10.10 9.94
CA ALA A 96 8.55 11.50 9.52
C ALA A 96 9.90 12.16 9.17
N ARG A 97 10.97 11.88 9.91
CA ARG A 97 12.33 12.38 9.60
C ARG A 97 12.86 11.80 8.30
N ALA A 98 12.53 10.55 7.99
CA ALA A 98 12.94 9.91 6.74
C ALA A 98 12.19 10.46 5.51
N TRP A 99 10.96 10.93 5.70
CA TRP A 99 10.06 11.35 4.63
C TRP A 99 9.88 12.86 4.46
N LEU A 100 10.39 13.69 5.37
CA LEU A 100 10.24 15.15 5.30
C LEU A 100 11.58 15.86 5.09
N ARG A 101 11.57 16.84 4.19
CA ARG A 101 12.58 17.90 4.07
C ARG A 101 11.89 19.23 4.32
N GLY A 102 12.03 19.75 5.55
CA GLY A 102 11.16 20.82 6.03
C GLY A 102 9.72 20.31 6.16
N ALA A 103 8.78 20.99 5.51
CA ALA A 103 7.38 20.57 5.40
C ALA A 103 7.08 19.73 4.14
N VAL A 104 8.05 19.57 3.23
CA VAL A 104 7.84 18.92 1.94
C VAL A 104 8.08 17.41 2.06
N LYS A 105 7.09 16.62 1.63
CA LYS A 105 7.19 15.16 1.53
C LYS A 105 8.20 14.78 0.45
N ARG A 106 9.16 13.94 0.80
CA ARG A 106 10.19 13.38 -0.08
C ARG A 106 10.53 11.96 0.37
N PRO A 107 10.30 10.93 -0.46
CA PRO A 107 10.67 9.57 -0.13
C PRO A 107 12.19 9.48 0.11
N PRO A 108 12.65 8.60 1.03
CA PRO A 108 14.08 8.35 1.19
C PRO A 108 14.66 7.74 -0.10
N ALA A 109 15.94 8.02 -0.40
CA ALA A 109 16.58 7.60 -1.66
C ALA A 109 16.55 6.09 -1.94
N ARG A 110 16.46 5.28 -0.89
CA ARG A 110 16.37 3.80 -0.94
C ARG A 110 14.97 3.28 -0.61
N PHE A 111 13.95 4.10 -0.86
CA PHE A 111 12.56 3.69 -0.71
C PHE A 111 12.27 2.49 -1.60
N HIS A 112 11.65 1.47 -1.01
CA HIS A 112 11.17 0.29 -1.71
C HIS A 112 9.71 0.06 -1.34
N LEU A 113 8.98 -0.58 -2.23
CA LEU A 113 7.66 -1.12 -1.92
C LEU A 113 7.81 -2.60 -1.57
N ASP A 114 6.85 -3.08 -0.80
CA ASP A 114 6.62 -4.47 -0.46
C ASP A 114 5.11 -4.68 -0.38
N GLY A 115 4.67 -5.91 -0.10
CA GLY A 115 3.25 -6.21 0.00
C GLY A 115 2.52 -5.40 1.06
N ARG A 116 3.13 -5.14 2.22
CA ARG A 116 2.50 -4.43 3.34
C ARG A 116 2.32 -2.95 3.03
N ARG A 117 3.34 -2.30 2.44
CA ARG A 117 3.27 -0.92 1.97
C ARG A 117 2.26 -0.78 0.83
N LEU A 118 2.24 -1.71 -0.12
CA LEU A 118 1.26 -1.73 -1.21
C LEU A 118 -0.17 -1.92 -0.70
N ARG A 119 -0.37 -2.80 0.27
CA ARG A 119 -1.68 -3.04 0.89
C ARG A 119 -2.24 -1.78 1.53
N LEU A 120 -1.42 -1.04 2.29
CA LEU A 120 -1.82 0.22 2.91
C LEU A 120 -2.18 1.28 1.86
N TRP A 121 -1.42 1.36 0.77
CA TRP A 121 -1.72 2.27 -0.32
C TRP A 121 -3.03 1.89 -1.04
N ALA A 122 -3.22 0.60 -1.36
CA ALA A 122 -4.46 0.10 -1.97
C ALA A 122 -5.68 0.34 -1.08
N ALA A 123 -5.57 0.11 0.23
CA ALA A 123 -6.62 0.40 1.20
C ALA A 123 -6.98 1.90 1.24
N ALA A 124 -5.98 2.78 1.23
CA ALA A 124 -6.20 4.22 1.29
C ALA A 124 -6.75 4.81 -0.02
N ALA A 125 -6.28 4.32 -1.16
CA ALA A 125 -6.40 5.06 -2.42
C ALA A 125 -6.41 4.17 -3.68
N GLY A 126 -6.62 2.86 -3.51
CA GLY A 126 -6.72 1.91 -4.60
C GLY A 126 -8.14 1.80 -5.15
N THR A 127 -8.31 1.82 -6.46
CA THR A 127 -9.60 1.68 -7.14
C THR A 127 -9.48 0.63 -8.24
N ALA A 128 -10.37 -0.35 -8.24
CA ALA A 128 -10.44 -1.30 -9.34
C ALA A 128 -11.08 -0.64 -10.57
N GLU A 129 -10.56 -0.95 -11.75
CA GLU A 129 -11.04 -0.45 -13.03
C GLU A 129 -11.20 -1.61 -14.01
N PRO A 130 -12.05 -1.51 -15.04
CA PRO A 130 -12.17 -2.56 -16.04
C PRO A 130 -10.83 -2.96 -16.69
N ALA A 131 -9.90 -2.00 -16.84
CA ALA A 131 -8.60 -2.20 -17.46
C ALA A 131 -7.45 -2.43 -16.46
N GLY A 132 -7.72 -2.47 -15.15
CA GLY A 132 -6.70 -2.71 -14.15
C GLY A 132 -7.01 -2.19 -12.75
N PHE A 133 -6.01 -1.66 -12.07
CA PHE A 133 -6.11 -1.13 -10.72
C PHE A 133 -5.36 0.20 -10.64
N ARG A 134 -6.05 1.25 -10.20
CA ARG A 134 -5.51 2.59 -10.01
C ARG A 134 -5.04 2.75 -8.56
N LEU A 135 -3.84 3.29 -8.37
CA LEU A 135 -3.27 3.68 -7.09
C LEU A 135 -3.08 5.20 -7.08
N ARG A 136 -4.00 5.91 -6.43
CA ARG A 136 -4.01 7.39 -6.42
C ARG A 136 -2.85 7.95 -5.60
N LEU A 137 -2.23 9.01 -6.11
CA LEU A 137 -1.13 9.73 -5.48
C LEU A 137 -1.66 10.98 -4.76
N GLY A 138 -0.84 11.57 -3.90
CA GLY A 138 -1.13 12.92 -3.38
C GLY A 138 -0.87 13.96 -4.47
N PRO A 139 -1.80 14.90 -4.72
CA PRO A 139 -1.68 15.87 -5.81
C PRO A 139 -0.56 16.90 -5.59
N ALA A 140 -0.19 17.17 -4.33
CA ALA A 140 0.91 18.07 -3.98
C ALA A 140 2.30 17.38 -3.94
N ASP A 141 2.36 16.08 -4.27
CA ASP A 141 3.53 15.24 -4.06
C ASP A 141 4.31 14.93 -5.33
N GLU A 142 4.21 15.78 -6.36
CA GLU A 142 4.91 15.60 -7.63
C GLU A 142 6.40 15.23 -7.48
N PRO A 143 7.18 15.84 -6.57
CA PRO A 143 8.57 15.44 -6.34
C PRO A 143 8.76 13.99 -5.86
N CYS A 144 7.72 13.35 -5.31
CA CYS A 144 7.74 11.97 -4.83
C CYS A 144 7.51 10.96 -5.96
N TRP A 145 6.73 11.33 -6.99
CA TRP A 145 6.20 10.40 -7.98
C TRP A 145 7.27 9.59 -8.73
N PRO A 146 8.43 10.17 -9.15
CA PRO A 146 9.47 9.37 -9.82
C PRO A 146 10.02 8.24 -8.96
N VAL A 147 10.27 8.50 -7.66
CA VAL A 147 10.79 7.49 -6.72
C VAL A 147 9.74 6.41 -6.45
N VAL A 148 8.47 6.80 -6.30
CA VAL A 148 7.37 5.85 -6.10
C VAL A 148 7.15 4.98 -7.35
N ARG A 149 7.25 5.56 -8.55
CA ARG A 149 7.19 4.81 -9.82
C ARG A 149 8.32 3.78 -9.91
N ALA A 150 9.54 4.18 -9.59
CA ALA A 150 10.70 3.29 -9.60
C ALA A 150 10.53 2.14 -8.60
N ALA A 151 10.00 2.43 -7.40
CA ALA A 151 9.71 1.40 -6.40
C ALA A 151 8.62 0.41 -6.86
N LEU A 152 7.59 0.87 -7.58
CA LEU A 152 6.58 0.01 -8.21
C LEU A 152 7.19 -0.91 -9.28
N ALA A 153 8.04 -0.35 -10.16
CA ALA A 153 8.73 -1.14 -11.17
C ALA A 153 9.64 -2.21 -10.54
N ALA A 154 10.33 -1.88 -9.45
CA ALA A 154 11.23 -2.79 -8.74
C ALA A 154 10.54 -4.02 -8.12
N VAL A 155 9.24 -3.91 -7.79
CA VAL A 155 8.44 -5.05 -7.30
C VAL A 155 7.68 -5.80 -8.40
N GLY A 156 8.00 -5.52 -9.67
CA GLY A 156 7.39 -6.16 -10.83
C GLY A 156 6.04 -5.55 -11.23
N LEU A 157 5.74 -4.33 -10.78
CA LEU A 157 4.50 -3.61 -11.07
C LEU A 157 4.75 -2.30 -11.84
N PRO A 158 5.44 -2.32 -13.01
CA PRO A 158 5.53 -1.10 -13.81
C PRO A 158 4.11 -0.61 -14.16
N ALA A 159 3.87 0.68 -13.90
CA ALA A 159 2.55 1.29 -13.96
C ALA A 159 2.55 2.51 -14.88
N ALA A 160 1.47 2.67 -15.64
CA ALA A 160 1.22 3.88 -16.41
C ALA A 160 0.86 5.01 -15.46
N PHE A 161 1.30 6.23 -15.76
CA PHE A 161 0.79 7.40 -15.04
C PHE A 161 -0.59 7.75 -15.57
N VAL A 162 -1.44 8.26 -14.68
CA VAL A 162 -2.73 8.83 -15.02
C VAL A 162 -2.67 10.29 -14.65
N GLU A 163 -2.88 11.15 -15.65
CA GLU A 163 -2.82 12.59 -15.50
C GLU A 163 -4.02 13.13 -14.69
N PRO A 164 -3.90 14.30 -14.04
CA PRO A 164 -4.98 14.88 -13.24
C PRO A 164 -6.33 15.05 -13.98
N ASP A 165 -6.29 15.41 -15.26
CA ASP A 165 -7.47 15.57 -16.13
C ASP A 165 -8.17 14.22 -16.45
N GLU A 166 -7.44 13.11 -16.37
CA GLU A 166 -7.98 11.74 -16.48
C GLU A 166 -8.41 11.13 -15.13
N GLY A 167 -8.57 11.98 -14.11
CA GLY A 167 -8.90 11.60 -12.73
C GLY A 167 -7.68 11.14 -11.92
N GLY A 168 -6.48 11.55 -12.32
CA GLY A 168 -5.24 11.41 -11.56
C GLY A 168 -5.01 12.54 -10.54
N PRO A 169 -3.76 12.73 -10.07
CA PRO A 169 -2.58 11.95 -10.39
C PRO A 169 -2.62 10.55 -9.77
N ALA A 170 -2.29 9.53 -10.56
CA ALA A 170 -2.28 8.15 -10.09
C ALA A 170 -1.34 7.25 -10.91
N PHE A 171 -1.10 6.03 -10.42
CA PHE A 171 -0.51 4.95 -11.19
C PHE A 171 -1.53 3.87 -11.51
N ARG A 172 -1.64 3.47 -12.78
CA ARG A 172 -2.51 2.38 -13.24
C ARG A 172 -1.67 1.13 -13.53
N VAL A 173 -1.97 0.05 -12.82
CA VAL A 173 -1.42 -1.29 -13.06
C VAL A 173 -2.48 -2.10 -13.80
N GLY A 174 -2.19 -2.59 -15.00
CA GLY A 174 -3.14 -3.43 -15.76
C GLY A 174 -2.52 -4.71 -16.32
N GLY A 175 -3.32 -5.50 -17.04
CA GLY A 175 -2.89 -6.69 -17.80
C GLY A 175 -2.28 -7.80 -16.94
N ARG A 176 -1.24 -8.48 -17.44
CA ARG A 176 -0.60 -9.66 -16.80
C ARG A 176 -0.06 -9.43 -15.38
N ARG A 177 0.07 -8.18 -14.95
CA ARG A 177 0.59 -7.79 -13.63
C ARG A 177 -0.48 -7.86 -12.54
N MET A 178 -1.75 -8.03 -12.90
CA MET A 178 -2.84 -8.02 -11.93
C MET A 178 -2.75 -9.15 -10.92
N SER A 179 -2.37 -10.35 -11.35
CA SER A 179 -2.11 -11.46 -10.44
C SER A 179 -1.00 -11.14 -9.44
N ARG A 180 0.08 -10.48 -9.90
CA ARG A 180 1.19 -10.05 -9.02
C ARG A 180 0.75 -8.96 -8.04
N LEU A 181 -0.07 -8.00 -8.48
CA LEU A 181 -0.60 -6.98 -7.58
C LEU A 181 -1.47 -7.61 -6.49
N ALA A 182 -2.40 -8.50 -6.88
CA ALA A 182 -3.28 -9.20 -5.95
C ALA A 182 -2.47 -10.06 -4.95
N GLU A 183 -1.45 -10.77 -5.43
CA GLU A 183 -0.53 -11.54 -4.59
C GLU A 183 0.19 -10.65 -3.55
N LEU A 184 0.74 -9.51 -3.99
CA LEU A 184 1.47 -8.60 -3.10
C LEU A 184 0.56 -7.90 -2.09
N VAL A 185 -0.60 -7.42 -2.53
CA VAL A 185 -1.57 -6.71 -1.66
C VAL A 185 -2.23 -7.69 -0.67
N GLY A 186 -2.37 -8.95 -1.06
CA GLY A 186 -2.90 -10.02 -0.25
C GLY A 186 -4.43 -10.00 -0.12
N GLU A 187 -4.92 -10.83 0.80
CA GLU A 187 -6.34 -11.11 0.95
C GLU A 187 -7.16 -9.85 1.25
N ARG A 188 -8.34 -9.76 0.62
CA ARG A 188 -9.28 -8.65 0.79
C ARG A 188 -9.74 -8.55 2.25
N PRO A 189 -9.65 -7.37 2.90
CA PRO A 189 -10.30 -7.14 4.17
C PRO A 189 -11.81 -7.39 4.07
N VAL A 190 -12.41 -8.04 5.08
CA VAL A 190 -13.86 -8.33 5.08
C VAL A 190 -14.73 -7.10 4.86
N THR A 191 -14.29 -5.94 5.35
CA THR A 191 -14.99 -4.65 5.21
C THR A 191 -14.91 -4.05 3.82
N ALA A 192 -13.90 -4.39 3.02
CA ALA A 192 -13.72 -3.87 1.68
C ALA A 192 -14.68 -4.57 0.70
N PRO A 193 -15.44 -3.86 -0.15
CA PRO A 193 -16.24 -4.49 -1.20
C PRO A 193 -15.37 -5.34 -2.13
N ALA A 194 -15.91 -6.46 -2.62
CA ALA A 194 -15.16 -7.34 -3.54
C ALA A 194 -14.67 -6.56 -4.77
N ALA A 195 -15.55 -5.80 -5.41
CA ALA A 195 -15.23 -5.00 -6.59
C ALA A 195 -14.18 -3.89 -6.35
N GLU A 196 -13.79 -3.59 -5.12
CA GLU A 196 -12.85 -2.50 -4.79
C GLU A 196 -11.43 -3.00 -4.44
N TRP A 197 -11.21 -4.31 -4.40
CA TRP A 197 -9.92 -4.90 -4.00
C TRP A 197 -9.26 -5.67 -5.15
N PRO A 198 -7.92 -5.61 -5.31
CA PRO A 198 -7.26 -6.33 -6.39
C PRO A 198 -7.42 -7.85 -6.23
N GLY A 199 -7.76 -8.53 -7.33
CA GLY A 199 -7.91 -9.98 -7.36
C GLY A 199 -9.30 -10.50 -6.99
N ALA A 200 -10.28 -9.63 -6.77
CA ALA A 200 -11.67 -10.08 -6.77
C ALA A 200 -12.06 -10.56 -8.18
N PRO A 201 -12.83 -11.66 -8.30
CA PRO A 201 -13.42 -12.02 -9.57
C PRO A 201 -14.32 -10.87 -10.03
N GLY A 202 -14.05 -10.37 -11.23
CA GLY A 202 -14.94 -9.41 -11.92
C GLY A 202 -16.22 -10.07 -12.40
#